data_AF-A0ABD5W9E4-F1
#
_entry.id   AF-A0ABD5W9E4-F1
#
_cell.length_a   1.000
_cell.length_b   1.000
_cell.length_c   1.000
_cell.angle_alpha   90.00
_cell.angle_beta   90.00
_cell.angle_gamma   90.00
#
_symmetry.space_group_name_H-M   'P 1'
#
loop_
_entity.id
_entity.type
_entity.pdbx_description
1 polymer ?
#
loop_
_entity_poly.entity_id
_entity_poly.type
_entity_poly.pdbx_seq_one_letter_code
_entity_poly.pdbx_strand_id
1 'polypeptide(L)'
;MAIGRHDAAEAPRRVDRRLPPEELFERSVRLVRDTVDGAEADGAVVALSGGVDSATTAALAVEALGAGNVFALLMPTADTPEGDTVDAREWARTLGIDHATVALDPAMEVFKRHVAPRIAPAGDEYAAGNLAARLRMACAYFVANTTDRLVVGTANRTERMLGYFTKYGDGGVDLLPLGEYDKGEVRSLAAHLGVPERIRAKPPSAGFWRGQTDEADLGATYPTLDRVVAALVDDAGGRVTAATTERLGTDAGTVAEQAARLARTGHKRERPPTPPRPLPGADDPVALATAGDRLATAHDDVTRFVGDYVDGAGAEGVVVPLSGGLDSSVAAALAVEALGPDRVYAVHLPCHKAVDIDTPDPESVAADLGIEFDRVNVRPLVTELESQLPHEITKRAGVRELANLVARVRMASAYYVANTATDLVVGTTDRSDLLLGDVTKYGDGAGDLLPLGGLYRSEVAALGRRLGLADGVVDQPATVEFAAGRLAETEHGASYDTIDRVLDRLVDRDIGIARTAAELELEPALVRRFAGAHVDSKHKRSLPPTTEEAAGPGPFHELELKFE
;
A
#
# COMPACT_ATOMS: atom_id res chain seq x y z
N MET A 1 -25.49 -39.15 40.36
CA MET A 1 -24.85 -39.55 39.09
C MET A 1 -24.01 -38.40 38.62
N ALA A 2 -22.68 -38.56 38.65
CA ALA A 2 -21.75 -37.58 38.10
C ALA A 2 -21.85 -37.62 36.58
N ILE A 3 -22.16 -36.48 35.97
CA ILE A 3 -22.18 -36.32 34.52
C ILE A 3 -20.77 -35.87 34.15
N GLY A 4 -20.01 -36.76 33.51
CA GLY A 4 -18.62 -36.53 33.13
C GLY A 4 -18.50 -35.30 32.24
N ARG A 5 -17.53 -34.44 32.57
CA ARG A 5 -16.95 -33.50 31.61
C ARG A 5 -16.26 -34.36 30.55
N HIS A 6 -16.85 -34.43 29.35
CA HIS A 6 -16.09 -34.85 28.19
C HIS A 6 -15.01 -33.79 27.97
N ASP A 7 -13.75 -34.21 28.14
CA ASP A 7 -12.60 -33.49 27.58
C ASP A 7 -12.86 -33.37 26.07
N ALA A 8 -13.25 -32.16 25.64
CA ALA A 8 -13.19 -31.82 24.24
C ALA A 8 -11.70 -31.89 23.87
N ALA A 9 -11.33 -32.88 23.05
CA ALA A 9 -9.99 -32.94 22.49
C ALA A 9 -9.69 -31.58 21.85
N GLU A 10 -8.68 -30.87 22.38
CA GLU A 10 -8.18 -29.62 21.82
C GLU A 10 -7.93 -29.87 20.33
N ALA A 11 -8.53 -29.06 19.45
CA ALA A 11 -8.23 -29.13 18.03
C ALA A 11 -6.71 -29.01 17.85
N PRO A 12 -6.08 -29.82 16.97
CA PRO A 12 -4.64 -29.78 16.79
C PRO A 12 -4.22 -28.38 16.34
N ARG A 13 -3.23 -27.82 17.05
CA ARG A 13 -2.69 -26.48 16.81
C ARG A 13 -1.96 -26.42 15.47
N ARG A 14 -1.94 -25.25 14.81
CA ARG A 14 -1.31 -25.08 13.48
C ARG A 14 0.18 -25.42 13.47
N VAL A 15 0.86 -25.20 14.61
CA VAL A 15 2.25 -25.64 14.85
C VAL A 15 2.46 -27.15 14.59
N ASP A 16 1.43 -27.96 14.76
CA ASP A 16 1.48 -29.42 14.65
C ASP A 16 0.84 -29.96 13.35
N ARG A 17 0.31 -29.08 12.47
CA ARG A 17 -0.38 -29.49 11.24
C ARG A 17 -0.17 -28.48 10.10
N ARG A 18 0.69 -28.85 9.15
CA ARG A 18 0.75 -28.23 7.82
C ARG A 18 -0.38 -28.74 6.94
N LEU A 19 -0.93 -27.88 6.10
CA LEU A 19 -1.94 -28.30 5.12
C LEU A 19 -1.30 -29.12 3.98
N PRO A 20 -2.02 -30.10 3.42
CA PRO A 20 -1.54 -30.84 2.26
C PRO A 20 -1.45 -29.90 1.04
N PRO A 21 -0.49 -30.11 0.12
CA PRO A 21 -0.28 -29.23 -1.02
C PRO A 21 -1.50 -29.11 -1.94
N GLU A 22 -2.35 -30.13 -2.02
CA GLU A 22 -3.60 -30.10 -2.80
C GLU A 22 -4.59 -29.07 -2.25
N GLU A 23 -4.71 -28.96 -0.92
CA GLU A 23 -5.59 -27.98 -0.28
C GLU A 23 -5.05 -26.55 -0.44
N LEU A 24 -3.73 -26.38 -0.29
CA LEU A 24 -3.05 -25.10 -0.54
C LEU A 24 -3.26 -24.64 -1.99
N PHE A 25 -3.15 -25.57 -2.94
CA PHE A 25 -3.38 -25.35 -4.36
C PHE A 25 -4.81 -24.88 -4.64
N GLU A 26 -5.83 -25.63 -4.20
CA GLU A 26 -7.24 -25.31 -4.46
C GLU A 26 -7.63 -23.93 -3.91
N ARG A 27 -7.18 -23.61 -2.69
CA ARG A 27 -7.46 -22.31 -2.05
C ARG A 27 -6.80 -21.15 -2.79
N SER A 28 -5.56 -21.34 -3.22
CA SER A 28 -4.81 -20.32 -3.98
C SER A 28 -5.39 -20.06 -5.35
N VAL A 29 -5.70 -21.12 -6.10
CA VAL A 29 -6.28 -21.02 -7.44
C VAL A 29 -7.64 -20.34 -7.39
N ARG A 30 -8.46 -20.67 -6.38
CA ARG A 30 -9.74 -19.99 -6.16
C ARG A 30 -9.55 -18.51 -5.89
N LEU A 31 -8.68 -18.13 -4.94
CA LEU A 31 -8.43 -16.72 -4.63
C LEU A 31 -8.03 -15.93 -5.89
N VAL A 32 -7.08 -16.45 -6.67
CA VAL A 32 -6.61 -15.77 -7.89
C VAL A 32 -7.75 -15.60 -8.89
N ARG A 33 -8.52 -16.67 -9.15
CA ARG A 33 -9.65 -16.62 -10.10
C ARG A 33 -10.73 -15.64 -9.64
N ASP A 34 -11.22 -15.79 -8.42
CA ASP A 34 -12.32 -14.98 -7.88
C ASP A 34 -11.93 -13.49 -7.80
N THR A 35 -10.67 -13.18 -7.50
CA THR A 35 -10.19 -11.79 -7.44
C THR A 35 -10.08 -11.16 -8.83
N VAL A 36 -9.55 -11.90 -9.82
CA VAL A 36 -9.44 -11.41 -11.21
C VAL A 36 -10.82 -11.25 -11.83
N ASP A 37 -11.69 -12.24 -11.67
CA ASP A 37 -13.08 -12.19 -12.17
C ASP A 37 -13.87 -11.06 -11.49
N GLY A 38 -13.73 -10.89 -10.17
CA GLY A 38 -14.42 -9.85 -9.41
C GLY A 38 -13.92 -8.42 -9.69
N ALA A 39 -12.69 -8.28 -10.19
CA ALA A 39 -12.14 -7.01 -10.65
C ALA A 39 -12.41 -6.74 -12.15
N GLU A 40 -13.05 -7.68 -12.85
CA GLU A 40 -13.24 -7.66 -14.31
C GLU A 40 -11.92 -7.43 -15.07
N ALA A 41 -10.84 -8.01 -14.57
CA ALA A 41 -9.49 -7.85 -15.13
C ALA A 41 -9.16 -8.94 -16.16
N ASP A 42 -8.31 -8.60 -17.13
CA ASP A 42 -7.88 -9.49 -18.21
C ASP A 42 -6.83 -10.53 -17.77
N GLY A 43 -6.31 -10.43 -16.54
CA GLY A 43 -5.37 -11.40 -16.01
C GLY A 43 -4.43 -10.87 -14.92
N ALA A 44 -3.20 -11.41 -14.89
CA ALA A 44 -2.24 -11.19 -13.80
C ALA A 44 -0.84 -10.79 -14.27
N VAL A 45 -0.18 -9.94 -13.48
CA VAL A 45 1.24 -9.61 -13.56
C VAL A 45 1.96 -10.18 -12.34
N VAL A 46 3.06 -10.91 -12.56
CA VAL A 46 3.90 -11.48 -11.48
C VAL A 46 5.32 -10.95 -11.59
N ALA A 47 5.86 -10.40 -10.51
CA ALA A 47 7.28 -10.08 -10.41
C ALA A 47 8.09 -11.37 -10.19
N LEU A 48 8.66 -11.92 -11.27
CA LEU A 48 9.32 -13.21 -11.26
C LEU A 48 10.82 -13.06 -10.96
N SER A 49 11.18 -13.27 -9.69
CA SER A 49 12.55 -13.10 -9.19
C SER A 49 13.47 -14.31 -9.41
N GLY A 50 12.92 -15.50 -9.67
CA GLY A 50 13.70 -16.75 -9.74
C GLY A 50 13.88 -17.47 -8.40
N GLY A 51 13.25 -16.95 -7.34
CA GLY A 51 13.07 -17.61 -6.05
C GLY A 51 11.81 -18.49 -6.01
N VAL A 52 11.69 -19.29 -4.94
CA VAL A 52 10.60 -20.26 -4.78
C VAL A 52 9.22 -19.60 -4.71
N ASP A 53 9.09 -18.47 -4.01
CA ASP A 53 7.78 -17.83 -3.80
C ASP A 53 7.22 -17.25 -5.10
N SER A 54 8.05 -16.55 -5.88
CA SER A 54 7.64 -15.99 -7.17
C SER A 54 7.41 -17.07 -8.24
N ALA A 55 8.21 -18.13 -8.26
CA ALA A 55 8.00 -19.27 -9.16
C ALA A 55 6.68 -20.00 -8.86
N THR A 56 6.36 -20.22 -7.59
CA THR A 56 5.11 -20.84 -7.13
C THR A 56 3.92 -19.97 -7.48
N THR A 57 4.03 -18.66 -7.22
CA THR A 57 2.97 -17.68 -7.54
C THR A 57 2.67 -17.63 -9.04
N ALA A 58 3.69 -17.63 -9.89
CA ALA A 58 3.51 -17.67 -11.35
C ALA A 58 2.79 -18.94 -11.80
N ALA A 59 3.14 -20.10 -11.25
CA ALA A 59 2.45 -21.36 -11.57
C ALA A 59 0.99 -21.34 -11.12
N LEU A 60 0.70 -20.85 -9.90
CA LEU A 60 -0.66 -20.69 -9.40
C LEU A 60 -1.51 -19.77 -10.30
N ALA A 61 -0.93 -18.65 -10.75
CA ALA A 61 -1.61 -17.74 -11.68
C ALA A 61 -1.95 -18.42 -13.02
N VAL A 62 -1.04 -19.25 -13.54
CA VAL A 62 -1.28 -20.02 -14.79
C VAL A 62 -2.37 -21.06 -14.59
N GLU A 63 -2.37 -21.77 -13.47
CA GLU A 63 -3.41 -22.76 -13.15
C GLU A 63 -4.78 -22.11 -12.94
N ALA A 64 -4.81 -20.88 -12.42
CA ALA A 64 -6.06 -20.14 -12.22
C ALA A 64 -6.63 -19.54 -13.51
N LEU A 65 -5.78 -18.91 -14.33
CA LEU A 65 -6.17 -18.00 -15.41
C LEU A 65 -5.80 -18.49 -16.83
N GLY A 66 -4.91 -19.49 -16.92
CA GLY A 66 -4.28 -19.91 -18.17
C GLY A 66 -3.05 -19.06 -18.55
N ALA A 67 -2.09 -19.67 -19.23
CA ALA A 67 -0.80 -19.05 -19.53
C ALA A 67 -0.89 -17.74 -20.34
N GLY A 68 -1.87 -17.63 -21.24
CA GLY A 68 -2.07 -16.41 -22.06
C GLY A 68 -2.52 -15.18 -21.27
N ASN A 69 -2.99 -15.37 -20.03
CA ASN A 69 -3.49 -14.29 -19.17
C ASN A 69 -2.48 -13.90 -18.08
N VAL A 70 -1.28 -14.47 -18.09
CA VAL A 70 -0.23 -14.20 -17.10
C VAL A 70 0.97 -13.57 -17.78
N PHE A 71 1.44 -12.45 -17.23
CA PHE A 71 2.64 -11.75 -17.68
C PHE A 71 3.69 -11.70 -16.55
N ALA A 72 4.92 -12.14 -16.83
CA ALA A 72 6.01 -12.11 -15.85
C ALA A 72 6.99 -10.94 -16.11
N LEU A 73 7.34 -10.22 -15.05
CA LEU A 73 8.39 -9.21 -15.06
C LEU A 73 9.61 -9.67 -14.27
N LEU A 74 10.74 -9.77 -14.96
CA LEU A 74 12.05 -10.03 -14.34
C LEU A 74 12.74 -8.69 -14.15
N MET A 75 13.06 -8.33 -12.91
CA MET A 75 13.55 -6.99 -12.58
C MET A 75 14.88 -7.03 -11.81
N PRO A 76 15.97 -7.52 -12.45
CA PRO A 76 17.26 -7.66 -11.79
C PRO A 76 17.95 -6.32 -11.54
N THR A 77 18.84 -6.34 -10.57
CA THR A 77 19.87 -5.33 -10.29
C THR A 77 21.26 -5.97 -10.39
N ALA A 78 22.33 -5.19 -10.31
CA ALA A 78 23.71 -5.67 -10.31
C ALA A 78 24.02 -6.63 -9.14
N ASP A 79 23.21 -6.58 -8.09
CA ASP A 79 23.29 -7.45 -6.92
C ASP A 79 22.47 -8.74 -7.05
N THR A 80 21.61 -8.83 -8.05
CA THR A 80 20.84 -10.05 -8.34
C THR A 80 21.79 -11.14 -8.87
N PRO A 81 21.81 -12.35 -8.28
CA PRO A 81 22.57 -13.47 -8.82
C PRO A 81 22.18 -13.78 -10.27
N GLU A 82 23.17 -13.95 -11.15
CA GLU A 82 22.91 -14.21 -12.58
C GLU A 82 22.04 -15.46 -12.80
N GLY A 83 22.26 -16.50 -11.97
CA GLY A 83 21.46 -17.72 -11.98
C GLY A 83 19.97 -17.50 -11.70
N ASP A 84 19.60 -16.48 -10.92
CA ASP A 84 18.20 -16.20 -10.59
C ASP A 84 17.45 -15.65 -11.80
N THR A 85 18.08 -14.76 -12.56
CA THR A 85 17.49 -14.22 -13.79
C THR A 85 17.37 -15.29 -14.87
N VAL A 86 18.34 -16.21 -14.96
CA VAL A 86 18.28 -17.36 -15.88
C VAL A 86 17.13 -18.28 -15.50
N ASP A 87 17.05 -18.69 -14.23
CA ASP A 87 16.01 -19.60 -13.74
C ASP A 87 14.61 -19.00 -13.87
N ALA A 88 14.44 -17.71 -13.56
CA ALA A 88 13.18 -16.98 -13.76
C ALA A 88 12.73 -17.04 -15.23
N ARG A 89 13.66 -16.81 -16.17
CA ARG A 89 13.36 -16.79 -17.60
C ARG A 89 13.02 -18.18 -18.13
N GLU A 90 13.76 -19.20 -17.69
CA GLU A 90 13.47 -20.59 -18.05
C GLU A 90 12.16 -21.09 -17.46
N TRP A 91 11.83 -20.65 -16.24
CA TRP A 91 10.55 -20.97 -15.61
C TRP A 91 9.38 -20.33 -16.36
N ALA A 92 9.46 -19.05 -16.70
CA ALA A 92 8.44 -18.38 -17.52
C ALA A 92 8.22 -19.10 -18.87
N ARG A 93 9.28 -19.53 -19.54
CA ARG A 93 9.19 -20.33 -20.78
C ARG A 93 8.55 -21.69 -20.57
N THR A 94 8.85 -22.34 -19.45
CA THR A 94 8.29 -23.66 -19.10
C THR A 94 6.78 -23.55 -18.87
N LEU A 95 6.35 -22.48 -18.20
CA LEU A 95 4.93 -22.17 -17.99
C LEU A 95 4.20 -21.67 -19.25
N GLY A 96 4.94 -21.31 -20.31
CA GLY A 96 4.37 -20.77 -21.54
C GLY A 96 3.81 -19.35 -21.40
N ILE A 97 4.31 -18.58 -20.42
CA ILE A 97 3.85 -17.21 -20.15
C ILE A 97 4.72 -16.16 -20.84
N ASP A 98 4.09 -15.06 -21.25
CA ASP A 98 4.80 -13.89 -21.75
C ASP A 98 5.62 -13.26 -20.62
N HIS A 99 6.81 -12.77 -20.97
CA HIS A 99 7.70 -12.16 -19.98
C HIS A 99 8.60 -11.09 -20.58
N ALA A 100 9.02 -10.16 -19.74
CA ALA A 100 10.03 -9.16 -20.09
C ALA A 100 11.05 -8.97 -18.95
N THR A 101 12.24 -8.50 -19.31
CA THR A 101 13.28 -8.10 -18.35
C THR A 101 13.38 -6.58 -18.33
N VAL A 102 13.25 -5.98 -17.14
CA VAL A 102 13.42 -4.54 -16.90
C VAL A 102 14.65 -4.38 -16.01
N ALA A 103 15.76 -3.88 -16.57
CA ALA A 103 16.97 -3.66 -15.79
C ALA A 103 16.76 -2.44 -14.88
N LEU A 104 16.87 -2.60 -13.56
CA LEU A 104 16.67 -1.47 -12.64
C LEU A 104 17.91 -0.65 -12.37
N ASP A 105 19.12 -1.16 -12.62
CA ASP A 105 20.36 -0.43 -12.36
C ASP A 105 20.41 0.96 -13.02
N PRO A 106 20.00 1.13 -14.30
CA PRO A 106 19.97 2.46 -14.91
C PRO A 106 19.11 3.47 -14.13
N ALA A 107 17.91 3.07 -13.71
CA ALA A 107 17.02 3.90 -12.91
C ALA A 107 17.59 4.18 -11.51
N MET A 108 18.19 3.17 -10.86
CA MET A 108 18.86 3.33 -9.58
C MET A 108 20.03 4.32 -9.66
N GLU A 109 20.81 4.27 -10.74
CA GLU A 109 21.92 5.19 -10.99
C GLU A 109 21.44 6.62 -11.25
N VAL A 110 20.33 6.78 -11.99
CA VAL A 110 19.68 8.09 -12.17
C VAL A 110 19.19 8.63 -10.83
N PHE A 111 18.56 7.80 -10.00
CA PHE A 111 18.13 8.19 -8.65
C PHE A 111 19.32 8.67 -7.80
N LYS A 112 20.39 7.88 -7.70
CA LYS A 112 21.59 8.22 -6.92
C LYS A 112 22.27 9.50 -7.37
N ARG A 113 22.19 9.84 -8.66
CA ARG A 113 22.83 11.05 -9.22
C ARG A 113 21.97 12.30 -9.12
N HIS A 114 20.65 12.15 -9.28
CA HIS A 114 19.74 13.29 -9.45
C HIS A 114 18.82 13.53 -8.27
N VAL A 115 18.45 12.48 -7.55
CA VAL A 115 17.45 12.53 -6.48
C VAL A 115 18.11 12.47 -5.11
N ALA A 116 18.79 11.37 -4.78
CA ALA A 116 19.38 11.16 -3.45
C ALA A 116 20.19 12.36 -2.92
N PRO A 117 21.17 12.94 -3.65
CA PRO A 117 22.07 13.97 -3.10
C PRO A 117 21.39 15.26 -2.67
N ARG A 118 20.11 15.45 -3.02
CA ARG A 118 19.31 16.62 -2.67
C ARG A 118 18.35 16.39 -1.51
N ILE A 119 18.13 15.15 -1.09
CA ILE A 119 17.06 14.83 -0.12
C ILE A 119 17.53 13.88 0.99
N ALA A 120 18.64 13.18 0.79
CA ALA A 120 19.17 12.23 1.76
C ALA A 120 20.62 11.84 1.45
N PRO A 121 21.45 11.49 2.45
CA PRO A 121 22.79 10.97 2.19
C PRO A 121 22.73 9.68 1.37
N ALA A 122 23.51 9.63 0.29
CA ALA A 122 23.71 8.40 -0.46
C ALA A 122 24.62 7.45 0.36
N GLY A 123 24.20 6.18 0.53
CA GLY A 123 25.03 5.16 1.17
C GLY A 123 24.31 4.15 2.04
N ASP A 124 23.03 4.38 2.36
CA ASP A 124 22.22 3.40 3.09
C ASP A 124 21.75 2.28 2.14
N GLU A 125 22.25 1.06 2.37
CA GLU A 125 21.95 -0.13 1.57
C GLU A 125 20.48 -0.59 1.75
N TYR A 126 19.89 -0.42 2.93
CA TYR A 126 18.48 -0.74 3.17
C TYR A 126 17.55 0.25 2.49
N ALA A 127 17.84 1.56 2.56
CA ALA A 127 17.08 2.57 1.83
C ALA A 127 17.15 2.34 0.32
N ALA A 128 18.33 2.00 -0.22
CA ALA A 128 18.51 1.65 -1.63
C ALA A 128 17.76 0.36 -2.03
N GLY A 129 17.82 -0.68 -1.21
CA GLY A 129 17.09 -1.93 -1.44
C GLY A 129 15.57 -1.73 -1.41
N ASN A 130 15.07 -0.97 -0.43
CA ASN A 130 13.66 -0.60 -0.33
C ASN A 130 13.21 0.27 -1.52
N LEU A 131 14.04 1.21 -1.97
CA LEU A 131 13.78 1.97 -3.19
C LEU A 131 13.64 1.04 -4.40
N ALA A 132 14.58 0.11 -4.58
CA ALA A 132 14.52 -0.86 -5.67
C ALA A 132 13.23 -1.69 -5.62
N ALA A 133 12.80 -2.17 -4.44
CA ALA A 133 11.53 -2.87 -4.27
C ALA A 133 10.31 -2.02 -4.69
N ARG A 134 10.30 -0.72 -4.36
CA ARG A 134 9.23 0.22 -4.78
C ARG A 134 9.26 0.52 -6.28
N LEU A 135 10.43 0.60 -6.89
CA LEU A 135 10.54 0.74 -8.34
C LEU A 135 10.11 -0.53 -9.08
N ARG A 136 10.36 -1.72 -8.53
CA ARG A 136 9.81 -2.99 -9.04
C ARG A 136 8.28 -2.99 -9.00
N MET A 137 7.70 -2.56 -7.88
CA MET A 137 6.24 -2.39 -7.75
C MET A 137 5.70 -1.39 -8.79
N ALA A 138 6.37 -0.25 -8.96
CA ALA A 138 5.98 0.74 -9.95
C ALA A 138 5.98 0.19 -11.38
N CYS A 139 6.98 -0.61 -11.75
CA CYS A 139 7.03 -1.28 -13.05
C CYS A 139 5.92 -2.32 -13.21
N ALA A 140 5.69 -3.14 -12.17
CA ALA A 140 4.64 -4.16 -12.18
C ALA A 140 3.25 -3.55 -12.40
N TYR A 141 2.93 -2.49 -11.66
CA TYR A 141 1.67 -1.80 -11.85
C TYR A 141 1.58 -1.00 -13.14
N PHE A 142 2.70 -0.47 -13.68
CA PHE A 142 2.65 0.18 -14.98
C PHE A 142 2.19 -0.81 -16.07
N VAL A 143 2.75 -2.02 -16.06
CA VAL A 143 2.30 -3.11 -16.94
C VAL A 143 0.87 -3.52 -16.64
N ALA A 144 0.52 -3.69 -15.36
CA ALA A 144 -0.81 -4.11 -14.95
C ALA A 144 -1.89 -3.10 -15.39
N ASN A 145 -1.68 -1.81 -15.12
CA ASN A 145 -2.60 -0.73 -15.50
C ASN A 145 -2.70 -0.51 -17.01
N THR A 146 -1.64 -0.80 -17.77
CA THR A 146 -1.64 -0.67 -19.24
C THR A 146 -2.27 -1.88 -19.94
N THR A 147 -2.44 -2.99 -19.24
CA THR A 147 -2.93 -4.24 -19.82
C THR A 147 -4.15 -4.80 -19.10
N ASP A 148 -4.82 -3.97 -18.29
CA ASP A 148 -5.99 -4.30 -17.50
C ASP A 148 -5.83 -5.59 -16.67
N ARG A 149 -4.66 -5.75 -16.05
CA ARG A 149 -4.31 -6.90 -15.19
C ARG A 149 -4.15 -6.50 -13.72
N LEU A 150 -4.13 -7.49 -12.83
CA LEU A 150 -3.82 -7.34 -11.41
C LEU A 150 -2.39 -7.76 -11.08
N VAL A 151 -1.74 -7.11 -10.11
CA VAL A 151 -0.42 -7.51 -9.61
C VAL A 151 -0.57 -8.58 -8.53
N VAL A 152 -0.05 -9.79 -8.77
CA VAL A 152 -0.11 -10.90 -7.81
C VAL A 152 1.15 -10.92 -6.95
N GLY A 153 0.98 -10.86 -5.63
CA GLY A 153 2.09 -10.84 -4.68
C GLY A 153 2.62 -12.20 -4.30
N THR A 154 3.88 -12.19 -3.87
CA THR A 154 4.66 -13.40 -3.59
C THR A 154 4.97 -13.58 -2.10
N ALA A 155 4.61 -12.60 -1.26
CA ALA A 155 4.92 -12.65 0.17
C ALA A 155 4.15 -13.80 0.85
N ASN A 156 4.89 -14.65 1.57
CA ASN A 156 4.32 -15.74 2.34
C ASN A 156 4.02 -15.33 3.78
N ARG A 157 3.32 -16.17 4.55
CA ARG A 157 2.89 -15.85 5.91
C ARG A 157 4.07 -15.53 6.83
N THR A 158 5.13 -16.33 6.79
CA THR A 158 6.30 -16.14 7.66
C THR A 158 6.93 -14.77 7.44
N GLU A 159 7.18 -14.38 6.19
CA GLU A 159 7.70 -13.05 5.83
C GLU A 159 6.74 -11.93 6.22
N ARG A 160 5.45 -12.08 5.92
CA ARG A 160 4.44 -11.07 6.24
C ARG A 160 4.38 -10.81 7.74
N MET A 161 4.29 -11.86 8.55
CA MET A 161 4.18 -11.75 10.01
C MET A 161 5.44 -11.15 10.62
N LEU A 162 6.62 -11.47 10.08
CA LEU A 162 7.88 -10.87 10.56
C LEU A 162 8.18 -9.50 9.91
N GLY A 163 7.31 -9.01 9.04
CA GLY A 163 7.49 -7.73 8.33
C GLY A 163 8.73 -7.71 7.43
N TYR A 164 9.15 -8.88 6.96
CA TYR A 164 10.31 -9.08 6.09
C TYR A 164 9.90 -8.86 4.61
N PHE A 165 9.46 -7.63 4.35
CA PHE A 165 9.12 -7.10 3.04
C PHE A 165 9.17 -5.56 3.11
N THR A 166 9.28 -4.89 1.97
CA THR A 166 9.21 -3.44 1.84
C THR A 166 7.76 -2.97 1.77
N LYS A 167 7.35 -2.10 2.70
CA LYS A 167 6.03 -1.46 2.68
C LYS A 167 5.87 -0.64 1.40
N TYR A 168 4.80 -0.93 0.65
CA TYR A 168 4.53 -0.39 -0.70
C TYR A 168 5.58 -0.71 -1.77
N GLY A 169 6.47 -1.67 -1.49
CA GLY A 169 7.34 -2.31 -2.48
C GLY A 169 6.74 -3.64 -2.92
N ASP A 170 7.44 -4.72 -2.63
CA ASP A 170 6.97 -6.11 -2.79
C ASP A 170 5.72 -6.44 -1.97
N GLY A 171 5.39 -5.68 -0.91
CA GLY A 171 4.09 -5.74 -0.24
C GLY A 171 2.95 -5.00 -0.95
N GLY A 172 3.24 -4.17 -1.96
CA GLY A 172 2.25 -3.42 -2.73
C GLY A 172 1.70 -4.25 -3.89
N VAL A 173 0.60 -4.95 -3.68
CA VAL A 173 0.02 -5.93 -4.62
C VAL A 173 -1.51 -5.94 -4.58
N ASP A 174 -2.16 -6.61 -5.52
CA ASP A 174 -3.62 -6.72 -5.55
C ASP A 174 -4.16 -7.92 -4.76
N LEU A 175 -3.36 -8.98 -4.60
CA LEU A 175 -3.72 -10.20 -3.86
C LEU A 175 -2.48 -11.00 -3.46
N LEU A 176 -2.62 -11.87 -2.45
CA LEU A 176 -1.54 -12.68 -1.88
C LEU A 176 -1.94 -14.16 -1.76
N PRO A 177 -1.80 -14.97 -2.83
CA PRO A 177 -2.14 -16.40 -2.80
C PRO A 177 -1.31 -17.20 -1.79
N LEU A 178 -0.07 -16.79 -1.54
CA LEU A 178 0.80 -17.43 -0.55
C LEU A 178 0.68 -16.81 0.86
N GLY A 179 -0.15 -15.77 1.02
CA GLY A 179 -0.13 -14.90 2.20
C GLY A 179 -0.45 -15.59 3.53
N GLU A 180 -1.08 -16.76 3.49
CA GLU A 180 -1.43 -17.58 4.65
C GLU A 180 -0.61 -18.86 4.79
N TYR A 181 0.41 -19.04 3.94
CA TYR A 181 1.23 -20.24 3.93
C TYR A 181 2.62 -19.95 4.46
N ASP A 182 3.09 -20.80 5.35
CA ASP A 182 4.44 -20.71 5.89
C ASP A 182 5.46 -21.15 4.83
N LYS A 183 6.76 -20.82 4.98
CA LYS A 183 7.75 -21.12 3.92
C LYS A 183 7.84 -22.60 3.60
N GLY A 184 7.70 -23.46 4.61
CA GLY A 184 7.65 -24.90 4.41
C GLY A 184 6.44 -25.38 3.59
N GLU A 185 5.28 -24.74 3.74
CA GLU A 185 4.07 -25.01 2.95
C GLU A 185 4.24 -24.53 1.52
N VAL A 186 4.82 -23.34 1.32
CA VAL A 186 5.18 -22.82 -0.02
C VAL A 186 6.11 -23.79 -0.76
N ARG A 187 7.14 -24.33 -0.11
CA ARG A 187 8.05 -25.32 -0.73
C ARG A 187 7.33 -26.63 -1.10
N SER A 188 6.39 -27.07 -0.28
CA SER A 188 5.55 -28.25 -0.56
C SER A 188 4.66 -28.02 -1.79
N LEU A 189 4.00 -26.86 -1.83
CA LEU A 189 3.16 -26.44 -2.95
C LEU A 189 3.97 -26.25 -4.24
N ALA A 190 5.16 -25.64 -4.14
CA ALA A 190 6.09 -25.51 -5.26
C ALA A 190 6.45 -26.88 -5.85
N ALA A 191 6.66 -27.88 -4.98
CA ALA A 191 6.95 -29.23 -5.43
C ALA A 191 5.77 -29.90 -6.13
N HIS A 192 4.56 -29.71 -5.60
CA HIS A 192 3.31 -30.17 -6.22
C HIS A 192 3.08 -29.55 -7.61
N LEU A 193 3.40 -28.26 -7.78
CA LEU A 193 3.30 -27.52 -9.05
C LEU A 193 4.47 -27.80 -10.02
N GLY A 194 5.39 -28.70 -9.68
CA GLY A 194 6.51 -29.05 -10.56
C GLY A 194 7.62 -28.01 -10.65
N VAL A 195 7.70 -27.06 -9.70
CA VAL A 195 8.81 -26.09 -9.64
C VAL A 195 10.13 -26.88 -9.48
N PRO A 196 11.15 -26.63 -10.33
CA PRO A 196 12.41 -27.37 -10.31
C PRO A 196 13.15 -27.27 -8.98
N GLU A 197 13.78 -28.36 -8.56
CA GLU A 197 14.53 -28.41 -7.29
C GLU A 197 15.62 -27.35 -7.19
N ARG A 198 16.28 -27.01 -8.31
CA ARG A 198 17.28 -25.92 -8.36
C ARG A 198 16.74 -24.55 -7.97
N ILE A 199 15.43 -24.31 -8.08
CA ILE A 199 14.75 -23.08 -7.62
C ILE A 199 14.29 -23.25 -6.18
N ARG A 200 13.67 -24.40 -5.85
CA ARG A 200 13.13 -24.67 -4.51
C ARG A 200 14.18 -24.72 -3.41
N ALA A 201 15.38 -25.20 -3.74
CA ALA A 201 16.48 -25.40 -2.81
C ALA A 201 17.36 -24.14 -2.60
N LYS A 202 17.10 -23.06 -3.34
CA LYS A 202 17.87 -21.82 -3.18
C LYS A 202 17.67 -21.23 -1.78
N PRO A 203 18.73 -20.70 -1.15
CA PRO A 203 18.59 -19.84 0.00
C PRO A 203 17.70 -18.64 -0.36
N PRO A 204 16.61 -18.39 0.38
CA PRO A 204 15.80 -17.18 0.18
C PRO A 204 16.61 -15.91 0.45
N SER A 205 16.32 -14.86 -0.31
CA SER A 205 17.01 -13.56 -0.25
C SER A 205 16.08 -12.42 -0.65
N ALA A 206 16.13 -11.31 0.08
CA ALA A 206 15.51 -10.04 -0.33
C ALA A 206 16.20 -9.38 -1.55
N GLY A 207 17.45 -9.76 -1.84
CA GLY A 207 18.19 -9.31 -3.03
C GLY A 207 18.56 -7.83 -3.02
N PHE A 208 18.82 -7.25 -1.84
CA PHE A 208 19.25 -5.87 -1.67
C PHE A 208 20.75 -5.69 -1.95
N TRP A 209 21.58 -6.68 -1.59
CA TRP A 209 23.01 -6.72 -1.87
C TRP A 209 23.49 -8.16 -2.10
N ARG A 210 24.67 -8.32 -2.72
CA ARG A 210 25.23 -9.65 -2.98
C ARG A 210 25.50 -10.43 -1.70
N GLY A 211 25.02 -11.68 -1.68
CA GLY A 211 25.26 -12.62 -0.58
C GLY A 211 24.28 -12.48 0.59
N GLN A 212 23.31 -11.58 0.52
CA GLN A 212 22.22 -11.49 1.51
C GLN A 212 21.40 -12.78 1.55
N THR A 213 21.01 -13.22 2.75
CA THR A 213 20.03 -14.28 2.95
C THR A 213 19.04 -13.91 4.04
N ASP A 214 17.78 -14.31 3.87
CA ASP A 214 16.72 -13.96 4.82
C ASP A 214 16.99 -14.54 6.21
N GLU A 215 17.49 -15.78 6.27
CA GLU A 215 17.78 -16.45 7.53
C GLU A 215 18.91 -15.76 8.32
N ALA A 216 19.85 -15.10 7.64
CA ALA A 216 20.87 -14.29 8.29
C ALA A 216 20.27 -12.99 8.86
N ASP A 217 19.42 -12.30 8.09
CA ASP A 217 18.78 -11.06 8.52
C ASP A 217 17.73 -11.27 9.63
N LEU A 218 17.05 -12.41 9.60
CA LEU A 218 16.03 -12.80 10.58
C LEU A 218 16.64 -13.51 11.79
N GLY A 219 17.89 -13.98 11.69
CA GLY A 219 18.64 -14.62 12.77
C GLY A 219 18.21 -16.05 13.10
N ALA A 220 17.38 -16.69 12.26
CA ALA A 220 16.94 -18.07 12.43
C ALA A 220 16.52 -18.71 11.10
N THR A 221 16.50 -20.05 11.08
CA THR A 221 16.10 -20.79 9.87
C THR A 221 14.59 -20.77 9.65
N TYR A 222 14.14 -20.85 8.40
CA TYR A 222 12.71 -20.88 8.08
C TYR A 222 11.92 -21.98 8.81
N PRO A 223 12.42 -23.23 8.95
CA PRO A 223 11.74 -24.23 9.78
C PRO A 223 11.54 -23.81 11.24
N THR A 224 12.44 -22.99 11.77
CA THR A 224 12.32 -22.41 13.12
C THR A 224 11.32 -21.26 13.11
N LEU A 225 11.46 -20.33 12.16
CA LEU A 225 10.61 -19.15 12.02
C LEU A 225 9.14 -19.53 11.78
N ASP A 226 8.84 -20.50 10.91
CA ASP A 226 7.49 -21.02 10.66
C ASP A 226 6.84 -21.45 11.98
N ARG A 227 7.56 -22.25 12.80
CA ARG A 227 7.04 -22.72 14.10
C ARG A 227 6.84 -21.59 15.09
N VAL A 228 7.76 -20.62 15.13
CA VAL A 228 7.66 -19.43 15.99
C VAL A 228 6.46 -18.58 15.58
N VAL A 229 6.29 -18.29 14.30
CA VAL A 229 5.16 -17.51 13.77
C VAL A 229 3.85 -18.19 14.06
N ALA A 230 3.72 -19.49 13.79
CA ALA A 230 2.51 -20.25 14.10
C ALA A 230 2.20 -20.22 15.62
N ALA A 231 3.20 -20.37 16.48
CA ALA A 231 3.00 -20.32 17.92
C ALA A 231 2.59 -18.92 18.42
N LEU A 232 3.18 -17.86 17.87
CA LEU A 232 2.86 -16.50 18.25
C LEU A 232 1.49 -16.09 17.74
N VAL A 233 1.20 -16.28 16.46
CA VAL A 233 -0.03 -15.79 15.82
C VAL A 233 -1.23 -16.66 16.15
N ASP A 234 -1.09 -17.99 16.08
CA ASP A 234 -2.24 -18.91 16.10
C ASP A 234 -2.58 -19.39 17.51
N ASP A 235 -1.56 -19.63 18.36
CA ASP A 235 -1.75 -20.29 19.65
C ASP A 235 -1.81 -19.31 20.84
N ALA A 236 -1.11 -18.18 20.75
CA ALA A 236 -0.91 -17.28 21.89
C ALA A 236 -1.39 -15.84 21.68
N GLY A 237 -1.88 -15.49 20.49
CA GLY A 237 -2.31 -14.14 20.15
C GLY A 237 -1.20 -13.10 20.37
N GLY A 238 0.02 -13.43 19.96
CA GLY A 238 1.23 -12.61 20.03
C GLY A 238 2.04 -12.72 21.33
N ARG A 239 1.62 -13.53 22.31
CA ARG A 239 2.27 -13.59 23.63
C ARG A 239 3.36 -14.66 23.72
N VAL A 240 4.54 -14.27 24.19
CA VAL A 240 5.61 -15.22 24.57
C VAL A 240 5.36 -15.73 25.99
N THR A 241 5.24 -17.05 26.16
CA THR A 241 5.13 -17.69 27.48
C THR A 241 6.23 -18.73 27.68
N ALA A 242 6.56 -19.08 28.93
CA ALA A 242 7.51 -20.16 29.21
C ALA A 242 7.14 -21.48 28.49
N ALA A 243 5.84 -21.79 28.45
CA ALA A 243 5.30 -22.93 27.72
C ALA A 243 5.48 -22.81 26.19
N THR A 244 5.47 -21.60 25.64
CA THR A 244 5.72 -21.37 24.20
C THR A 244 7.16 -21.75 23.85
N THR A 245 8.13 -21.26 24.62
CA THR A 245 9.56 -21.55 24.39
C THR A 245 9.89 -23.02 24.60
N GLU A 246 9.41 -23.63 25.69
CA GLU A 246 9.64 -25.05 26.00
C GLU A 246 9.11 -25.96 24.89
N ARG A 247 7.91 -25.68 24.37
CA ARG A 247 7.28 -26.45 23.28
C ARG A 247 8.02 -26.33 21.95
N LEU A 248 8.53 -25.15 21.62
CA LEU A 248 9.21 -24.93 20.34
C LEU A 248 10.57 -25.62 20.27
N GLY A 249 11.18 -25.96 21.41
CA GLY A 249 12.54 -26.51 21.46
C GLY A 249 13.56 -25.56 20.82
N THR A 250 13.27 -24.26 20.87
CA THR A 250 14.07 -23.17 20.30
C THR A 250 14.52 -22.25 21.44
N ASP A 251 15.63 -21.57 21.23
CA ASP A 251 16.17 -20.60 22.20
C ASP A 251 15.14 -19.49 22.51
N ALA A 252 15.07 -19.09 23.79
CA ALA A 252 14.13 -18.07 24.27
C ALA A 252 14.38 -16.69 23.65
N GLY A 253 15.64 -16.36 23.36
CA GLY A 253 16.06 -15.12 22.73
C GLY A 253 15.50 -14.98 21.33
N THR A 254 15.59 -16.03 20.50
CA THR A 254 14.99 -16.06 19.15
C THR A 254 13.49 -15.83 19.22
N VAL A 255 12.77 -16.52 20.10
CA VAL A 255 11.31 -16.35 20.24
C VAL A 255 10.96 -14.90 20.64
N ALA A 256 11.69 -14.33 21.59
CA ALA A 256 11.48 -12.96 22.05
C ALA A 256 11.80 -11.93 20.95
N GLU A 257 12.88 -12.12 20.19
CA GLU A 257 13.25 -11.24 19.07
C GLU A 257 12.19 -11.26 17.97
N GLN A 258 11.71 -12.44 17.58
CA GLN A 258 10.66 -12.53 16.56
C GLN A 258 9.32 -11.97 17.04
N ALA A 259 8.97 -12.12 18.34
CA ALA A 259 7.79 -11.47 18.90
C ALA A 259 7.91 -9.94 18.90
N ALA A 260 9.08 -9.40 19.23
CA ALA A 260 9.35 -7.98 19.15
C ALA A 260 9.28 -7.48 17.69
N ARG A 261 9.84 -8.23 16.74
CA ARG A 261 9.77 -7.92 15.31
C ARG A 261 8.33 -7.95 14.78
N LEU A 262 7.54 -8.96 15.15
CA LEU A 262 6.11 -9.05 14.84
C LEU A 262 5.39 -7.78 15.31
N ALA A 263 5.59 -7.36 16.56
CA ALA A 263 4.98 -6.14 17.08
C ALA A 263 5.44 -4.87 16.35
N ARG A 264 6.75 -4.62 16.24
CA ARG A 264 7.30 -3.41 15.61
C ARG A 264 6.91 -3.24 14.14
N THR A 265 6.71 -4.35 13.43
CA THR A 265 6.35 -4.34 12.00
C THR A 265 4.84 -4.40 11.74
N GLY A 266 4.01 -4.32 12.79
CA GLY A 266 2.54 -4.28 12.70
C GLY A 266 2.03 -3.32 11.63
N HIS A 267 2.59 -2.12 11.62
CA HIS A 267 2.26 -1.03 10.67
C HIS A 267 2.44 -1.39 9.18
N LYS A 268 3.17 -2.47 8.84
CA LYS A 268 3.32 -2.94 7.45
C LYS A 268 2.16 -3.82 6.99
N ARG A 269 1.39 -4.37 7.93
CA ARG A 269 0.24 -5.27 7.69
C ARG A 269 -1.10 -4.58 7.93
N GLU A 270 -1.06 -3.32 8.31
CA GLU A 270 -2.24 -2.50 8.56
C GLU A 270 -2.27 -1.36 7.55
N ARG A 271 -3.44 -0.75 7.40
CA ARG A 271 -3.53 0.49 6.66
C ARG A 271 -2.90 1.61 7.46
N PRO A 272 -2.47 2.70 6.79
CA PRO A 272 -2.10 3.91 7.50
C PRO A 272 -3.26 4.32 8.41
N PRO A 273 -3.00 4.55 9.70
CA PRO A 273 -4.04 5.03 10.59
C PRO A 273 -4.46 6.43 10.18
N THR A 274 -5.73 6.72 10.42
CA THR A 274 -6.35 8.03 10.26
C THR A 274 -6.82 8.50 11.64
N PRO A 275 -6.90 9.83 11.89
CA PRO A 275 -7.55 10.32 13.09
C PRO A 275 -9.02 9.89 13.12
N PRO A 276 -9.64 9.86 14.32
CA PRO A 276 -11.06 9.57 14.44
C PRO A 276 -11.89 10.58 13.63
N ARG A 277 -12.96 10.11 12.97
CA ARG A 277 -13.91 10.99 12.28
C ARG A 277 -14.58 11.91 13.32
N PRO A 278 -14.57 13.24 13.14
CA PRO A 278 -15.40 14.15 13.91
C PRO A 278 -16.87 13.70 13.89
N LEU A 279 -17.41 13.32 15.06
CA LEU A 279 -18.80 12.86 15.14
C LEU A 279 -19.77 14.03 14.87
N PRO A 280 -20.88 13.80 14.14
CA PRO A 280 -21.90 14.83 13.98
C PRO A 280 -22.50 15.20 15.34
N GLY A 281 -22.62 16.50 15.61
CA GLY A 281 -23.20 17.00 16.86
C GLY A 281 -24.72 16.77 16.92
N ALA A 282 -25.24 16.64 18.14
CA ALA A 282 -26.66 16.33 18.40
C ALA A 282 -27.67 17.32 17.77
N ASP A 283 -27.25 18.58 17.59
CA ASP A 283 -28.13 19.68 17.17
C ASP A 283 -28.29 19.83 15.65
N ASP A 284 -27.28 19.38 14.88
CA ASP A 284 -27.38 19.28 13.44
C ASP A 284 -26.67 17.99 13.04
N PRO A 285 -27.44 16.91 12.90
CA PRO A 285 -26.86 15.65 12.51
C PRO A 285 -26.18 15.81 11.16
N VAL A 286 -26.64 16.64 10.22
CA VAL A 286 -26.18 16.67 8.82
C VAL A 286 -24.89 17.50 8.60
N ALA A 287 -24.51 18.37 9.53
CA ALA A 287 -23.39 19.29 9.33
C ALA A 287 -22.01 18.66 9.59
N LEU A 288 -21.16 18.74 8.55
CA LEU A 288 -19.72 18.50 8.61
C LEU A 288 -19.01 19.50 9.54
N ALA A 289 -17.81 19.17 10.01
CA ALA A 289 -17.02 19.97 10.95
C ALA A 289 -16.29 21.15 10.26
N THR A 290 -17.04 22.03 9.59
CA THR A 290 -16.49 23.14 8.80
C THR A 290 -16.44 24.48 9.53
N ALA A 291 -16.99 24.59 10.75
CA ALA A 291 -16.98 25.83 11.53
C ALA A 291 -17.12 25.59 13.05
N GLY A 292 -16.89 26.65 13.82
CA GLY A 292 -17.13 26.70 15.27
C GLY A 292 -16.34 25.67 16.08
N ASP A 293 -16.92 25.22 17.20
CA ASP A 293 -16.29 24.28 18.13
C ASP A 293 -16.00 22.92 17.49
N ARG A 294 -16.79 22.51 16.49
CA ARG A 294 -16.58 21.25 15.77
C ARG A 294 -15.29 21.27 14.97
N LEU A 295 -15.03 22.36 14.22
CA LEU A 295 -13.78 22.55 13.49
C LEU A 295 -12.58 22.62 14.46
N ALA A 296 -12.75 23.28 15.60
CA ALA A 296 -11.72 23.35 16.63
C ALA A 296 -11.41 21.97 17.25
N THR A 297 -12.42 21.13 17.47
CA THR A 297 -12.21 19.76 17.98
C THR A 297 -11.54 18.88 16.92
N ALA A 298 -11.98 18.95 15.66
CA ALA A 298 -11.35 18.21 14.56
C ALA A 298 -9.87 18.57 14.43
N HIS A 299 -9.55 19.86 14.51
CA HIS A 299 -8.18 20.37 14.56
C HIS A 299 -7.37 19.73 15.70
N ASP A 300 -7.85 19.84 16.94
CA ASP A 300 -7.13 19.36 18.12
C ASP A 300 -6.93 17.84 18.12
N ASP A 301 -7.92 17.09 17.61
CA ASP A 301 -7.84 15.64 17.49
C ASP A 301 -6.83 15.19 16.44
N VAL A 302 -6.76 15.87 15.29
CA VAL A 302 -5.79 15.56 14.24
C VAL A 302 -4.37 15.92 14.70
N THR A 303 -4.18 17.11 15.29
CA THR A 303 -2.87 17.54 15.81
C THR A 303 -2.36 16.58 16.89
N ARG A 304 -3.23 16.16 17.82
CA ARG A 304 -2.90 15.15 18.84
C ARG A 304 -2.57 13.80 18.22
N PHE A 305 -3.39 13.34 17.27
CA PHE A 305 -3.16 12.08 16.56
C PHE A 305 -1.78 12.03 15.90
N VAL A 306 -1.37 13.10 15.21
CA VAL A 306 -0.05 13.17 14.56
C VAL A 306 1.07 13.08 15.61
N GLY A 307 1.01 13.89 16.67
CA GLY A 307 2.01 13.87 17.73
C GLY A 307 2.14 12.50 18.41
N ASP A 308 1.02 11.96 18.89
CA ASP A 308 0.96 10.68 19.60
C ASP A 308 1.45 9.51 18.72
N TYR A 309 1.13 9.52 17.43
CA TYR A 309 1.53 8.44 16.52
C TYR A 309 3.03 8.48 16.21
N VAL A 310 3.58 9.67 15.90
CA VAL A 310 5.01 9.83 15.58
C VAL A 310 5.87 9.50 16.80
N ASP A 311 5.51 10.00 17.98
CA ASP A 311 6.24 9.71 19.21
C ASP A 311 6.08 8.24 19.63
N GLY A 312 4.88 7.66 19.48
CA GLY A 312 4.61 6.25 19.75
C GLY A 312 5.34 5.29 18.82
N ALA A 313 5.61 5.69 17.58
CA ALA A 313 6.44 4.95 16.64
C ALA A 313 7.95 5.07 16.94
N GLY A 314 8.35 6.04 17.77
CA GLY A 314 9.75 6.36 18.05
C GLY A 314 10.48 6.99 16.88
N ALA A 315 9.77 7.70 15.99
CA ALA A 315 10.34 8.36 14.83
C ALA A 315 10.93 9.73 15.18
N GLU A 316 12.02 10.12 14.49
CA GLU A 316 12.70 11.40 14.73
C GLU A 316 11.86 12.58 14.26
N GLY A 317 11.17 12.43 13.12
CA GLY A 317 10.23 13.39 12.58
C GLY A 317 9.38 12.79 11.45
N VAL A 318 8.96 13.65 10.53
CA VAL A 318 8.15 13.27 9.38
C VAL A 318 8.63 13.89 8.08
N VAL A 319 8.47 13.14 7.00
CA VAL A 319 8.61 13.60 5.62
C VAL A 319 7.23 13.87 5.03
N VAL A 320 7.01 15.09 4.52
CA VAL A 320 5.75 15.50 3.87
C VAL A 320 6.00 15.74 2.38
N PRO A 321 5.39 14.94 1.47
CA PRO A 321 5.37 15.26 0.05
C PRO A 321 4.52 16.52 -0.19
N LEU A 322 5.17 17.67 -0.42
CA LEU A 322 4.51 18.97 -0.51
C LEU A 322 4.27 19.37 -1.97
N SER A 323 3.01 19.40 -2.41
CA SER A 323 2.64 19.77 -3.79
C SER A 323 2.29 21.25 -3.94
N GLY A 324 2.03 21.95 -2.83
CA GLY A 324 1.51 23.32 -2.80
C GLY A 324 -0.02 23.38 -2.86
N GLY A 325 -0.67 22.27 -3.20
CA GLY A 325 -2.13 22.11 -3.14
C GLY A 325 -2.66 22.08 -1.71
N LEU A 326 -3.95 22.38 -1.54
CA LEU A 326 -4.70 22.37 -0.28
C LEU A 326 -4.27 21.25 0.68
N ASP A 327 -4.41 19.99 0.26
CA ASP A 327 -4.30 18.85 1.19
C ASP A 327 -2.88 18.66 1.71
N SER A 328 -1.88 18.79 0.83
CA SER A 328 -0.47 18.70 1.25
C SER A 328 -0.05 19.85 2.17
N SER A 329 -0.57 21.05 1.92
CA SER A 329 -0.28 22.24 2.72
C SER A 329 -0.93 22.17 4.12
N VAL A 330 -2.18 21.69 4.20
CA VAL A 330 -2.87 21.46 5.49
C VAL A 330 -2.21 20.33 6.27
N ALA A 331 -1.84 19.22 5.62
CA ALA A 331 -1.11 18.14 6.26
C ALA A 331 0.25 18.60 6.82
N ALA A 332 1.00 19.41 6.07
CA ALA A 332 2.26 20.00 6.53
C ALA A 332 2.04 20.93 7.74
N ALA A 333 1.04 21.83 7.68
CA ALA A 333 0.74 22.75 8.78
C ALA A 333 0.34 22.00 10.07
N LEU A 334 -0.49 20.97 9.97
CA LEU A 334 -0.87 20.13 11.12
C LEU A 334 0.33 19.37 11.70
N ALA A 335 1.24 18.88 10.85
CA ALA A 335 2.48 18.25 11.31
C ALA A 335 3.37 19.24 12.06
N VAL A 336 3.48 20.49 11.59
CA VAL A 336 4.26 21.55 12.24
C VAL A 336 3.66 21.93 13.59
N GLU A 337 2.34 22.08 13.69
CA GLU A 337 1.70 22.33 14.98
C GLU A 337 1.89 21.17 15.97
N ALA A 338 1.87 19.93 15.49
CA ALA A 338 2.00 18.74 16.32
C ALA A 338 3.43 18.49 16.81
N LEU A 339 4.43 18.70 15.95
CA LEU A 339 5.80 18.23 16.18
C LEU A 339 6.82 19.37 16.33
N GLY A 340 6.46 20.57 15.89
CA GLY A 340 7.39 21.68 15.68
C GLY A 340 8.08 21.59 14.31
N PRO A 341 8.54 22.73 13.75
CA PRO A 341 9.10 22.80 12.41
C PRO A 341 10.40 21.98 12.23
N ASP A 342 11.21 21.85 13.29
CA ASP A 342 12.48 21.12 13.26
C ASP A 342 12.32 19.60 13.03
N ARG A 343 11.11 19.06 13.22
CA ARG A 343 10.77 17.63 13.03
C ARG A 343 9.95 17.39 11.77
N VAL A 344 9.83 18.39 10.90
CA VAL A 344 9.05 18.31 9.66
C VAL A 344 9.96 18.67 8.48
N TYR A 345 10.18 17.70 7.60
CA TYR A 345 10.90 17.88 6.35
C TYR A 345 9.93 17.80 5.17
N ALA A 346 9.90 18.82 4.31
CA ALA A 346 9.07 18.83 3.11
C ALA A 346 9.88 18.52 1.86
N VAL A 347 9.30 17.71 0.97
CA VAL A 347 9.92 17.41 -0.34
C VAL A 347 8.93 17.62 -1.47
N HIS A 348 9.30 18.46 -2.44
CA HIS A 348 8.54 18.64 -3.67
C HIS A 348 9.16 17.86 -4.82
N LEU A 349 8.35 16.99 -5.47
CA LEU A 349 8.82 16.00 -6.44
C LEU A 349 8.15 16.19 -7.83
N PRO A 350 8.45 17.26 -8.58
CA PRO A 350 7.82 17.52 -9.87
C PRO A 350 8.34 16.58 -10.96
N CYS A 351 7.47 16.11 -11.87
CA CYS A 351 7.85 15.26 -13.03
C CYS A 351 7.70 15.96 -14.38
N HIS A 352 6.81 16.93 -14.48
CA HIS A 352 6.75 17.83 -15.62
C HIS A 352 6.93 19.26 -15.11
N LYS A 353 7.18 20.22 -16.02
CA LYS A 353 6.87 21.60 -15.68
C LYS A 353 5.34 21.69 -15.62
N ALA A 354 4.75 21.29 -14.49
CA ALA A 354 3.41 21.74 -14.19
C ALA A 354 3.56 23.24 -13.95
N VAL A 355 3.16 24.01 -14.94
CA VAL A 355 2.74 25.39 -14.69
C VAL A 355 1.26 25.24 -14.36
N ASP A 356 0.95 24.74 -13.17
CA ASP A 356 -0.32 25.15 -12.56
C ASP A 356 -0.10 26.61 -12.22
N ILE A 357 -0.59 27.49 -13.10
CA ILE A 357 -0.47 28.94 -12.96
C ILE A 357 -1.13 29.40 -11.64
N ASP A 358 -2.03 28.57 -11.09
CA ASP A 358 -2.87 28.84 -9.94
C ASP A 358 -2.51 28.00 -8.68
N THR A 359 -1.40 27.24 -8.70
CA THR A 359 -0.90 26.55 -7.49
C THR A 359 0.18 27.35 -6.79
N PRO A 360 0.01 27.70 -5.49
CA PRO A 360 1.05 28.35 -4.71
C PRO A 360 2.36 27.58 -4.78
N ASP A 361 3.47 28.33 -4.81
CA ASP A 361 4.78 27.72 -4.80
C ASP A 361 4.96 26.91 -3.48
N PRO A 362 5.17 25.57 -3.55
CA PRO A 362 5.43 24.74 -2.37
C PRO A 362 6.54 25.28 -1.47
N GLU A 363 7.53 25.95 -2.07
CA GLU A 363 8.64 26.57 -1.36
C GLU A 363 8.18 27.75 -0.50
N SER A 364 7.16 28.50 -0.95
CA SER A 364 6.56 29.58 -0.15
C SER A 364 5.76 29.03 1.02
N VAL A 365 4.98 27.95 0.81
CA VAL A 365 4.26 27.26 1.89
C VAL A 365 5.23 26.75 2.95
N ALA A 366 6.32 26.10 2.53
CA ALA A 366 7.35 25.63 3.46
C ALA A 366 8.04 26.78 4.22
N ALA A 367 8.35 27.89 3.54
CA ALA A 367 8.94 29.06 4.17
C ALA A 367 8.02 29.71 5.22
N ASP A 368 6.72 29.81 4.92
CA ASP A 368 5.72 30.34 5.86
C ASP A 368 5.56 29.43 7.09
N LEU A 369 5.68 28.12 6.91
CA LEU A 369 5.67 27.13 8.00
C LEU A 369 7.01 27.02 8.75
N GLY A 370 8.09 27.60 8.22
CA GLY A 370 9.42 27.55 8.81
C GLY A 370 10.09 26.17 8.76
N ILE A 371 9.73 25.32 7.80
CA ILE A 371 10.23 23.94 7.69
C ILE A 371 11.34 23.80 6.64
N GLU A 372 12.19 22.79 6.81
CA GLU A 372 13.18 22.43 5.80
C GLU A 372 12.49 21.89 4.53
N PHE A 373 13.00 22.28 3.38
CA PHE A 373 12.37 22.00 2.09
C PHE A 373 13.38 21.75 0.98
N ASP A 374 13.17 20.68 0.22
CA ASP A 374 13.87 20.46 -1.04
C ASP A 374 12.93 20.23 -2.22
N ARG A 375 13.36 20.72 -3.37
CA ARG A 375 12.69 20.52 -4.66
C ARG A 375 13.55 19.67 -5.57
N VAL A 376 13.03 18.50 -5.97
CA VAL A 376 13.75 17.55 -6.83
C VAL A 376 12.89 17.08 -7.99
N ASN A 377 13.34 17.41 -9.20
CA ASN A 377 12.70 16.94 -10.42
C ASN A 377 12.90 15.43 -10.62
N VAL A 378 11.82 14.65 -10.58
CA VAL A 378 11.82 13.19 -10.75
C VAL A 378 11.68 12.75 -12.21
N ARG A 379 11.50 13.67 -13.17
CA ARG A 379 11.39 13.35 -14.59
C ARG A 379 12.49 12.46 -15.13
N PRO A 380 13.79 12.70 -14.82
CA PRO A 380 14.86 11.85 -15.35
C PRO A 380 14.68 10.39 -14.94
N LEU A 381 14.26 10.14 -13.70
CA LEU A 381 14.01 8.81 -13.18
C LEU A 381 12.80 8.15 -13.85
N VAL A 382 11.70 8.88 -13.98
CA VAL A 382 10.49 8.39 -14.67
C VAL A 382 10.80 8.03 -16.12
N THR A 383 11.54 8.91 -16.82
CA THR A 383 11.95 8.70 -18.23
C THR A 383 12.85 7.47 -18.35
N GLU A 384 13.80 7.29 -17.42
CA GLU A 384 14.67 6.12 -17.44
C GLU A 384 13.88 4.84 -17.20
N LEU A 385 13.00 4.79 -16.19
CA LEU A 385 12.13 3.64 -15.92
C LEU A 385 11.26 3.28 -17.12
N GLU A 386 10.61 4.28 -17.73
CA GLU A 386 9.78 4.10 -18.93
C GLU A 386 10.59 3.50 -20.10
N SER A 387 11.86 3.91 -20.25
CA SER A 387 12.73 3.40 -21.30
C SER A 387 13.14 1.93 -21.12
N GLN A 388 13.12 1.44 -19.88
CA GLN A 388 13.42 0.03 -19.55
C GLN A 388 12.20 -0.88 -19.66
N LEU A 389 10.98 -0.31 -19.73
CA LEU A 389 9.74 -1.05 -19.85
C LEU A 389 9.51 -1.57 -21.29
N PRO A 390 8.74 -2.66 -21.48
CA PRO A 390 8.53 -3.24 -22.81
C PRO A 390 7.87 -2.26 -23.77
N HIS A 391 8.49 -2.02 -24.93
CA HIS A 391 8.03 -1.02 -25.89
C HIS A 391 6.56 -1.18 -26.30
N GLU A 392 6.10 -2.42 -26.49
CA GLU A 392 4.70 -2.71 -26.86
C GLU A 392 3.70 -2.35 -25.76
N ILE A 393 4.12 -2.32 -24.50
CA ILE A 393 3.32 -1.88 -23.36
C ILE A 393 3.37 -0.35 -23.30
N THR A 394 4.56 0.25 -23.27
CA THR A 394 4.72 1.71 -23.18
C THR A 394 3.98 2.44 -24.31
N LYS A 395 3.93 1.88 -25.52
CA LYS A 395 3.19 2.45 -26.66
C LYS A 395 1.67 2.50 -26.45
N ARG A 396 1.11 1.64 -25.59
CA ARG A 396 -0.31 1.60 -25.25
C ARG A 396 -0.66 2.45 -24.03
N ALA A 397 0.34 2.83 -23.23
CA ALA A 397 0.14 3.60 -22.00
C ALA A 397 -0.48 4.97 -22.31
N GLY A 398 -1.55 5.31 -21.61
CA GLY A 398 -2.18 6.60 -21.65
C GLY A 398 -1.62 7.55 -20.59
N VAL A 399 -2.26 8.71 -20.50
CA VAL A 399 -1.90 9.75 -19.50
C VAL A 399 -2.08 9.23 -18.07
N ARG A 400 -3.10 8.39 -17.83
CA ARG A 400 -3.41 7.82 -16.52
C ARG A 400 -2.33 6.84 -16.05
N GLU A 401 -1.85 5.97 -16.94
CA GLU A 401 -0.83 4.97 -16.60
C GLU A 401 0.52 5.64 -16.29
N LEU A 402 0.87 6.69 -17.04
CA LEU A 402 2.03 7.54 -16.75
C LEU A 402 1.88 8.32 -15.46
N ALA A 403 0.70 8.89 -15.20
CA ALA A 403 0.38 9.58 -13.94
C ALA A 403 0.57 8.66 -12.72
N ASN A 404 0.05 7.44 -12.80
CA ASN A 404 0.20 6.45 -11.75
C ASN A 404 1.67 6.07 -11.53
N LEU A 405 2.47 5.97 -12.60
CA LEU A 405 3.91 5.74 -12.49
C LEU A 405 4.61 6.90 -11.77
N VAL A 406 4.27 8.14 -12.11
CA VAL A 406 4.81 9.34 -11.44
C VAL A 406 4.48 9.34 -9.96
N ALA A 407 3.22 9.07 -9.59
CA ALA A 407 2.79 9.01 -8.20
C ALA A 407 3.57 7.96 -7.39
N ARG A 408 3.83 6.79 -7.97
CA ARG A 408 4.64 5.73 -7.32
C ARG A 408 6.12 6.07 -7.21
N VAL A 409 6.67 6.80 -8.18
CA VAL A 409 8.05 7.32 -8.10
C VAL A 409 8.17 8.42 -7.03
N ARG A 410 7.16 9.27 -6.87
CA ARG A 410 7.10 10.26 -5.78
C ARG A 410 7.07 9.57 -4.42
N MET A 411 6.17 8.60 -4.25
CA MET A 411 6.09 7.75 -3.06
C MET A 411 7.44 7.09 -2.75
N ALA A 412 8.06 6.46 -3.74
CA ALA A 412 9.35 5.78 -3.57
C ALA A 412 10.47 6.75 -3.14
N SER A 413 10.45 7.97 -3.66
CA SER A 413 11.44 9.01 -3.32
C SER A 413 11.21 9.57 -1.90
N ALA A 414 9.96 9.84 -1.51
CA ALA A 414 9.63 10.31 -0.16
C ALA A 414 10.00 9.27 0.90
N TYR A 415 9.70 7.99 0.64
CA TYR A 415 10.10 6.91 1.53
C TYR A 415 11.61 6.68 1.58
N TYR A 416 12.35 6.97 0.51
CA TYR A 416 13.81 6.90 0.54
C TYR A 416 14.37 7.89 1.57
N VAL A 417 13.88 9.13 1.59
CA VAL A 417 14.23 10.13 2.61
C VAL A 417 13.92 9.61 4.01
N ALA A 418 12.67 9.20 4.21
CA ALA A 418 12.21 8.74 5.52
C ALA A 418 13.03 7.55 6.04
N ASN A 419 13.41 6.62 5.15
CA ASN A 419 14.23 5.46 5.50
C ASN A 419 15.67 5.83 5.88
N THR A 420 16.21 6.96 5.41
CA THR A 420 17.56 7.43 5.80
C THR A 420 17.60 8.26 7.09
N ALA A 421 16.46 8.82 7.50
CA ALA A 421 16.34 9.70 8.67
C ALA A 421 15.58 9.05 9.85
N THR A 422 15.10 7.81 9.70
CA THR A 422 14.20 7.17 10.69
C THR A 422 12.90 7.98 10.91
N ASP A 423 12.44 8.64 9.85
CA ASP A 423 11.20 9.41 9.84
C ASP A 423 10.02 8.56 9.33
N LEU A 424 8.81 9.10 9.51
CA LEU A 424 7.58 8.58 8.90
C LEU A 424 7.17 9.41 7.69
N VAL A 425 6.54 8.79 6.69
CA VAL A 425 5.94 9.55 5.58
C VAL A 425 4.51 9.93 5.93
N VAL A 426 4.21 11.23 5.94
CA VAL A 426 2.83 11.74 6.06
C VAL A 426 2.15 11.67 4.70
N GLY A 427 1.11 10.85 4.59
CA GLY A 427 0.25 10.86 3.41
C GLY A 427 -0.76 12.01 3.49
N THR A 428 -1.05 12.61 2.34
CA THR A 428 -1.81 13.87 2.24
C THR A 428 -3.24 13.68 1.76
N THR A 429 -3.69 12.44 1.56
CA THR A 429 -5.03 12.16 1.00
C THR A 429 -6.12 12.41 2.03
N ASP A 430 -7.14 13.15 1.61
CA ASP A 430 -8.37 13.37 2.38
C ASP A 430 -9.37 12.21 2.27
N ARG A 431 -10.43 12.26 3.07
CA ARG A 431 -11.47 11.23 3.10
C ARG A 431 -12.26 11.15 1.78
N SER A 432 -12.55 12.26 1.14
CA SER A 432 -13.33 12.31 -0.10
C SER A 432 -12.61 11.53 -1.19
N ASP A 433 -11.33 11.83 -1.40
CA ASP A 433 -10.49 11.17 -2.40
C ASP A 433 -10.25 9.69 -2.07
N LEU A 434 -10.05 9.35 -0.78
CA LEU A 434 -9.99 7.95 -0.35
C LEU A 434 -11.28 7.19 -0.71
N LEU A 435 -12.45 7.75 -0.39
CA LEU A 435 -13.73 7.10 -0.55
C LEU A 435 -14.17 6.98 -2.00
N LEU A 436 -13.83 7.93 -2.86
CA LEU A 436 -14.08 7.87 -4.31
C LEU A 436 -13.03 7.06 -5.07
N GLY A 437 -11.85 6.88 -4.47
CA GLY A 437 -10.74 6.20 -5.10
C GLY A 437 -9.94 7.07 -6.05
N ASP A 438 -9.97 8.38 -5.88
CA ASP A 438 -9.21 9.36 -6.67
C ASP A 438 -7.75 9.42 -6.22
N VAL A 439 -7.17 8.24 -6.04
CA VAL A 439 -5.79 8.01 -5.62
C VAL A 439 -5.14 6.94 -6.47
N THR A 440 -3.83 7.05 -6.65
CA THR A 440 -3.03 5.95 -7.19
C THR A 440 -2.81 4.92 -6.09
N LYS A 441 -3.25 3.67 -6.30
CA LYS A 441 -2.94 2.57 -5.40
C LYS A 441 -1.42 2.41 -5.26
N TYR A 442 -0.93 2.53 -4.02
CA TYR A 442 0.50 2.56 -3.65
C TYR A 442 1.31 3.72 -4.25
N GLY A 443 0.65 4.82 -4.60
CA GLY A 443 1.28 6.08 -5.03
C GLY A 443 1.05 7.20 -4.01
N ASP A 444 0.30 8.21 -4.40
CA ASP A 444 -0.02 9.41 -3.59
C ASP A 444 -0.80 9.13 -2.30
N GLY A 445 -1.65 8.09 -2.29
CA GLY A 445 -2.36 7.64 -1.08
C GLY A 445 -1.51 6.80 -0.10
N ALA A 446 -0.23 6.60 -0.39
CA ALA A 446 0.65 5.79 0.43
C ALA A 446 1.39 6.65 1.46
N GLY A 447 1.21 6.33 2.75
CA GLY A 447 1.95 6.93 3.85
C GLY A 447 2.08 5.98 5.05
N ASP A 448 2.73 6.44 6.10
CA ASP A 448 2.76 5.77 7.40
C ASP A 448 1.60 6.18 8.30
N LEU A 449 1.09 7.40 8.10
CA LEU A 449 -0.11 7.95 8.70
C LEU A 449 -0.82 8.86 7.69
N LEU A 450 -2.13 9.05 7.86
CA LEU A 450 -2.98 9.89 7.02
C LEU A 450 -3.76 10.89 7.89
N PRO A 451 -3.17 12.06 8.22
CA PRO A 451 -3.80 13.06 9.08
C PRO A 451 -5.14 13.56 8.53
N LEU A 452 -5.33 13.54 7.21
CA LEU A 452 -6.55 14.02 6.56
C LEU A 452 -7.56 12.91 6.24
N GLY A 453 -7.21 11.63 6.40
CA GLY A 453 -8.08 10.52 5.96
C GLY A 453 -9.40 10.38 6.73
N GLY A 454 -9.52 11.08 7.87
CA GLY A 454 -10.75 11.21 8.65
C GLY A 454 -11.59 12.44 8.30
N LEU A 455 -11.13 13.30 7.38
CA LEU A 455 -11.73 14.60 7.09
C LEU A 455 -12.12 14.70 5.63
N TYR A 456 -13.33 15.17 5.37
CA TYR A 456 -13.79 15.49 4.03
C TYR A 456 -13.09 16.74 3.49
N ARG A 457 -12.99 16.87 2.17
CA ARG A 457 -12.28 18.00 1.53
C ARG A 457 -12.78 19.37 2.00
N SER A 458 -14.09 19.53 2.20
CA SER A 458 -14.68 20.76 2.75
C SER A 458 -14.20 21.07 4.18
N GLU A 459 -13.95 20.05 5.01
CA GLU A 459 -13.38 20.19 6.35
C GLU A 459 -11.89 20.51 6.29
N VAL A 460 -11.15 19.90 5.35
CA VAL A 460 -9.74 20.22 5.09
C VAL A 460 -9.57 21.69 4.68
N ALA A 461 -10.41 22.19 3.78
CA ALA A 461 -10.41 23.61 3.39
C ALA A 461 -10.71 24.52 4.60
N ALA A 462 -11.67 24.15 5.46
CA ALA A 462 -11.97 24.91 6.67
C ALA A 462 -10.78 24.92 7.65
N LEU A 463 -10.08 23.79 7.82
CA LEU A 463 -8.87 23.72 8.62
C LEU A 463 -7.75 24.57 8.04
N GLY A 464 -7.56 24.58 6.72
CA GLY A 464 -6.57 25.44 6.07
C GLY A 464 -6.76 26.91 6.42
N ARG A 465 -8.00 27.43 6.40
CA ARG A 465 -8.30 28.81 6.83
C ARG A 465 -7.98 29.02 8.31
N ARG A 466 -8.30 28.04 9.16
CA ARG A 466 -8.04 28.10 10.60
C ARG A 466 -6.55 28.14 10.92
N LEU A 467 -5.75 27.36 10.20
CA LEU A 467 -4.28 27.28 10.31
C LEU A 467 -3.57 28.52 9.73
N GLY A 468 -4.31 29.46 9.14
CA GLY A 468 -3.76 30.69 8.59
C GLY A 468 -3.03 30.49 7.25
N LEU A 469 -3.30 29.40 6.53
CA LEU A 469 -2.79 29.22 5.17
C LEU A 469 -3.35 30.30 4.24
N ALA A 470 -2.54 30.72 3.27
CA ALA A 470 -2.93 31.76 2.32
C ALA A 470 -4.20 31.39 1.54
N ASP A 471 -5.05 32.39 1.25
CA ASP A 471 -6.29 32.18 0.46
C ASP A 471 -6.02 31.47 -0.88
N GLY A 472 -4.87 31.73 -1.50
CA GLY A 472 -4.43 31.07 -2.73
C GLY A 472 -4.13 29.57 -2.60
N VAL A 473 -3.98 29.03 -1.38
CA VAL A 473 -3.91 27.58 -1.09
C VAL A 473 -5.31 27.03 -0.80
N VAL A 474 -6.12 27.79 -0.04
CA VAL A 474 -7.37 27.27 0.51
C VAL A 474 -8.54 27.34 -0.47
N ASP A 475 -8.57 28.38 -1.30
CA ASP A 475 -9.64 28.59 -2.28
C ASP A 475 -9.28 28.01 -3.66
N GLN A 476 -8.25 27.17 -3.71
CA GLN A 476 -7.85 26.50 -4.95
C GLN A 476 -8.96 25.59 -5.45
N PRO A 477 -9.30 25.67 -6.74
CA PRO A 477 -10.20 24.69 -7.31
C PRO A 477 -9.50 23.34 -7.32
N ALA A 478 -10.25 22.28 -6.98
CA ALA A 478 -9.73 20.93 -7.02
C ALA A 478 -9.34 20.56 -8.45
N THR A 479 -8.05 20.34 -8.71
CA THR A 479 -7.55 19.96 -10.03
C THR A 479 -7.11 18.51 -10.05
N VAL A 480 -7.45 17.80 -11.12
CA VAL A 480 -6.87 16.48 -11.38
C VAL A 480 -5.56 16.71 -12.13
N GLU A 481 -4.43 16.58 -11.43
CA GLU A 481 -3.06 16.94 -11.87
C GLU A 481 -2.73 16.40 -13.29
N PHE A 482 -3.31 15.25 -13.65
CA PHE A 482 -3.03 14.56 -14.91
C PHE A 482 -4.17 14.59 -15.93
N ALA A 483 -5.27 15.30 -15.65
CA ALA A 483 -6.39 15.49 -16.57
C ALA A 483 -6.26 16.79 -17.39
N ALA A 484 -5.04 17.29 -17.61
CA ALA A 484 -4.75 18.56 -18.29
C ALA A 484 -5.41 19.78 -17.61
N GLY A 485 -5.40 19.82 -16.27
CA GLY A 485 -5.99 20.92 -15.51
C GLY A 485 -7.52 20.91 -15.48
N ARG A 486 -8.17 19.78 -15.78
CA ARG A 486 -9.61 19.64 -15.54
C ARG A 486 -9.90 19.69 -14.03
N LEU A 487 -10.97 20.39 -13.69
CA LEU A 487 -11.45 20.46 -12.31
C LEU A 487 -12.03 19.09 -11.92
N ALA A 488 -11.66 18.59 -10.75
CA ALA A 488 -12.23 17.37 -10.17
C ALA A 488 -13.76 17.49 -10.06
N GLU A 489 -14.29 18.68 -9.74
CA GLU A 489 -15.75 18.92 -9.73
C GLU A 489 -16.39 18.73 -11.11
N THR A 490 -15.67 19.06 -12.19
CA THR A 490 -16.14 18.80 -13.56
C THR A 490 -16.08 17.31 -13.88
N GLU A 491 -15.07 16.61 -13.38
CA GLU A 491 -14.96 15.16 -13.53
C GLU A 491 -16.09 14.44 -12.76
N HIS A 492 -16.31 14.79 -11.49
CA HIS A 492 -17.34 14.23 -10.61
C HIS A 492 -18.75 14.77 -10.88
N GLY A 493 -18.90 15.85 -11.63
CA GLY A 493 -20.20 16.46 -11.97
C GLY A 493 -20.93 17.09 -10.78
N ALA A 494 -20.23 17.36 -9.68
CA ALA A 494 -20.76 18.02 -8.48
C ALA A 494 -19.65 18.73 -7.71
N SER A 495 -20.02 19.70 -6.86
CA SER A 495 -19.07 20.36 -5.96
C SER A 495 -18.67 19.44 -4.82
N TYR A 496 -17.49 19.68 -4.23
CA TYR A 496 -17.05 18.89 -3.07
C TYR A 496 -17.98 19.03 -1.85
N ASP A 497 -18.63 20.19 -1.65
CA ASP A 497 -19.67 20.32 -0.62
C ASP A 497 -20.85 19.34 -0.84
N THR A 498 -21.20 19.07 -2.11
CA THR A 498 -22.23 18.09 -2.45
C THR A 498 -21.71 16.66 -2.27
N ILE A 499 -20.52 16.37 -2.80
CA ILE A 499 -19.87 15.06 -2.73
C ILE A 499 -19.70 14.63 -1.28
N ASP A 500 -19.15 15.49 -0.43
CA ASP A 500 -18.84 15.19 0.97
C ASP A 500 -20.11 14.85 1.75
N ARG A 501 -21.21 15.61 1.54
CA ARG A 501 -22.50 15.32 2.16
C ARG A 501 -23.10 13.99 1.69
N VAL A 502 -22.94 13.64 0.41
CA VAL A 502 -23.40 12.35 -0.11
C VAL A 502 -22.60 11.21 0.51
N LEU A 503 -21.26 11.31 0.52
CA LEU A 503 -20.38 10.29 1.07
C LEU A 503 -20.58 10.10 2.57
N ASP A 504 -20.76 11.18 3.33
CA ASP A 504 -21.05 11.13 4.77
C ASP A 504 -22.35 10.36 5.04
N ARG A 505 -23.39 10.57 4.24
CA ARG A 505 -24.64 9.81 4.36
C ARG A 505 -24.49 8.35 3.97
N LEU A 506 -23.88 8.07 2.83
CA LEU A 506 -23.76 6.70 2.30
C LEU A 506 -22.83 5.83 3.15
N VAL A 507 -21.70 6.38 3.60
CA VAL A 507 -20.59 5.62 4.19
C VAL A 507 -20.56 5.74 5.72
N ASP A 508 -20.63 6.97 6.25
CA ASP A 508 -20.48 7.19 7.70
C ASP A 508 -21.78 6.94 8.48
N ARG A 509 -22.93 7.15 7.84
CA ARG A 509 -24.26 6.97 8.45
C ARG A 509 -25.03 5.77 7.93
N ASP A 510 -24.51 5.11 6.90
CA ASP A 510 -25.13 3.95 6.26
C ASP A 510 -26.59 4.22 5.82
N ILE A 511 -26.82 5.40 5.24
CA ILE A 511 -28.11 5.82 4.69
C ILE A 511 -28.17 5.42 3.21
N GLY A 512 -29.16 4.63 2.82
CA GLY A 512 -29.36 4.17 1.44
C GLY A 512 -29.51 5.31 0.42
N ILE A 513 -29.27 4.98 -0.85
CA ILE A 513 -29.19 5.89 -1.99
C ILE A 513 -30.48 6.70 -2.16
N ALA A 514 -31.63 6.02 -2.11
CA ALA A 514 -32.93 6.68 -2.33
C ALA A 514 -33.23 7.71 -1.23
N ARG A 515 -32.90 7.39 0.02
CA ARG A 515 -33.09 8.29 1.17
C ARG A 515 -32.09 9.45 1.13
N THR A 516 -30.83 9.17 0.81
CA THR A 516 -29.79 10.20 0.64
C THR A 516 -30.18 11.20 -0.46
N ALA A 517 -30.66 10.72 -1.61
CA ALA A 517 -31.13 11.57 -2.71
C ALA A 517 -32.30 12.47 -2.28
N ALA A 518 -33.29 11.90 -1.57
CA ALA A 518 -34.44 12.66 -1.09
C ALA A 518 -34.07 13.71 -0.03
N GLU A 519 -33.20 13.37 0.92
CA GLU A 519 -32.82 14.27 2.02
C GLU A 519 -31.87 15.39 1.57
N LEU A 520 -31.10 15.19 0.50
CA LEU A 520 -30.20 16.20 -0.08
C LEU A 520 -30.79 16.93 -1.29
N GLU A 521 -32.03 16.61 -1.69
CA GLU A 521 -32.69 17.16 -2.88
C GLU A 521 -31.86 16.96 -4.17
N LEU A 522 -31.24 15.78 -4.32
CA LEU A 522 -30.40 15.40 -5.45
C LEU A 522 -31.07 14.35 -6.34
N GLU A 523 -30.66 14.31 -7.61
CA GLU A 523 -31.04 13.23 -8.52
C GLU A 523 -30.47 11.88 -8.02
N PRO A 524 -31.29 10.82 -7.89
CA PRO A 524 -30.81 9.51 -7.45
C PRO A 524 -29.66 8.94 -8.30
N ALA A 525 -29.61 9.29 -9.59
CA ALA A 525 -28.52 8.89 -10.48
C ALA A 525 -27.16 9.47 -10.05
N LEU A 526 -27.14 10.71 -9.55
CA LEU A 526 -25.91 11.33 -9.04
C LEU A 526 -25.42 10.64 -7.77
N VAL A 527 -26.34 10.32 -6.84
CA VAL A 527 -26.00 9.59 -5.61
C VAL A 527 -25.52 8.16 -5.94
N ARG A 528 -26.19 7.47 -6.87
CA ARG A 528 -25.75 6.14 -7.36
C ARG A 528 -24.35 6.18 -7.94
N ARG A 529 -23.99 7.24 -8.67
CA ARG A 529 -22.65 7.40 -9.24
C ARG A 529 -21.58 7.42 -8.15
N PHE A 530 -21.79 8.18 -7.07
CA PHE A 530 -20.84 8.23 -5.95
C PHE A 530 -20.81 6.92 -5.15
N ALA A 531 -21.97 6.27 -4.98
CA ALA A 531 -22.01 4.93 -4.39
C ALA A 531 -21.20 3.92 -5.24
N GLY A 532 -21.39 3.91 -6.56
CA GLY A 532 -20.64 3.05 -7.49
C GLY A 532 -19.14 3.31 -7.43
N ALA A 533 -18.72 4.57 -7.54
CA ALA A 533 -17.31 4.95 -7.41
C ALA A 533 -16.71 4.49 -6.06
N HIS A 534 -17.47 4.57 -4.97
CA HIS A 534 -17.05 4.03 -3.69
C HIS A 534 -16.85 2.51 -3.72
N VAL A 535 -17.82 1.75 -4.24
CA VAL A 535 -17.72 0.28 -4.31
C VAL A 535 -16.56 -0.16 -5.21
N ASP A 536 -16.45 0.41 -6.41
CA ASP A 536 -15.45 0.02 -7.40
C ASP A 536 -14.02 0.29 -6.92
N SER A 537 -13.84 1.35 -6.12
CA SER A 537 -12.55 1.74 -5.55
C SER A 537 -12.19 1.05 -4.24
N LYS A 538 -13.04 0.15 -3.70
CA LYS A 538 -12.81 -0.55 -2.43
C LYS A 538 -11.46 -1.28 -2.37
N HIS A 539 -10.97 -1.76 -3.50
CA HIS A 539 -9.66 -2.41 -3.63
C HIS A 539 -8.46 -1.48 -3.33
N LYS A 540 -8.63 -0.15 -3.43
CA LYS A 540 -7.61 0.85 -3.06
C LYS A 540 -7.63 1.15 -1.56
N ARG A 541 -8.79 0.96 -0.94
CA ARG A 541 -9.02 0.99 0.51
C ARG A 541 -9.21 -0.43 1.03
N SER A 542 -8.37 -1.38 0.66
CA SER A 542 -8.37 -2.75 1.21
C SER A 542 -6.95 -3.29 1.26
N LEU A 543 -6.66 -4.11 2.27
CA LEU A 543 -5.44 -4.90 2.23
C LEU A 543 -5.60 -5.95 1.11
N PRO A 544 -4.49 -6.42 0.52
CA PRO A 544 -4.57 -7.46 -0.50
C PRO A 544 -5.19 -8.72 0.12
N PRO A 545 -6.27 -9.27 -0.46
CA PRO A 545 -6.92 -10.45 0.08
C PRO A 545 -6.00 -11.67 0.03
N THR A 546 -6.26 -12.57 0.96
CA THR A 546 -5.52 -13.81 1.16
C THR A 546 -6.48 -15.00 1.16
N THR A 547 -5.96 -16.23 1.27
CA THR A 547 -6.79 -17.43 1.16
C THR A 547 -7.66 -17.73 2.40
N GLU A 548 -7.64 -16.88 3.43
CA GLU A 548 -8.51 -16.97 4.63
C GLU A 548 -9.61 -15.91 4.68
N GLU A 549 -9.56 -14.88 3.84
CA GLU A 549 -10.55 -13.81 3.87
C GLU A 549 -11.83 -14.20 3.13
N ALA A 550 -12.89 -14.48 3.89
CA ALA A 550 -14.26 -14.56 3.39
C ALA A 550 -14.93 -13.18 3.50
N ALA A 551 -15.48 -12.67 2.39
CA ALA A 551 -16.25 -11.42 2.42
C ALA A 551 -17.53 -11.58 3.26
N GLY A 552 -17.64 -10.81 4.34
CA GLY A 552 -18.91 -10.61 5.04
C GLY A 552 -19.91 -9.78 4.21
N PRO A 553 -21.17 -9.65 4.63
CA PRO A 553 -22.12 -8.79 3.94
C PRO A 553 -21.64 -7.33 3.97
N GLY A 554 -21.64 -6.67 2.81
CA GLY A 554 -21.31 -5.24 2.68
C GLY A 554 -22.41 -4.32 3.21
N PRO A 555 -22.12 -3.01 3.40
CA PRO A 555 -23.08 -1.98 3.83
C PRO A 555 -24.31 -1.84 2.91
N PHE A 556 -25.36 -1.12 3.35
CA PHE A 556 -26.66 -1.12 2.64
C PHE A 556 -26.57 -0.56 1.21
N HIS A 557 -25.76 0.48 0.98
CA HIS A 557 -25.58 1.03 -0.37
C HIS A 557 -24.88 0.03 -1.31
N GLU A 558 -23.95 -0.80 -0.81
CA GLU A 558 -23.35 -1.91 -1.58
C GLU A 558 -24.39 -2.98 -1.94
N LEU A 559 -25.40 -3.18 -1.09
CA LEU A 559 -26.51 -4.09 -1.36
C LEU A 559 -27.48 -3.49 -2.39
N GLU A 560 -27.86 -2.22 -2.26
CA GLU A 560 -28.76 -1.54 -3.20
C GLU A 560 -28.21 -1.57 -4.64
N LEU A 561 -26.90 -1.44 -4.81
CA LEU A 561 -26.24 -1.55 -6.12
C LEU A 561 -26.30 -2.96 -6.75
N LYS A 562 -26.60 -4.01 -5.98
CA LYS A 562 -26.65 -5.40 -6.48
C LYS A 562 -28.03 -5.82 -6.98
N PHE A 563 -29.08 -5.05 -6.67
CA PHE A 563 -30.47 -5.45 -6.92
C PHE A 563 -31.19 -4.64 -8.01
N GLU A 564 -30.48 -3.75 -8.71
CA GLU A 564 -30.95 -2.95 -9.85
C GLU A 564 -29.84 -2.81 -10.89
#